data_AF-A0A943K5F7-F1
#
_entry.id   AF-A0A943K5F7-F1
#
_cell.length_a   1.000
_cell.length_b   1.000
_cell.length_c   1.000
_cell.angle_alpha   90.00
_cell.angle_beta   90.00
_cell.angle_gamma   90.00
#
_symmetry.space_group_name_H-M   'P 1'
#
loop_
_entity.id
_entity.type
_entity.pdbx_description
1 polymer ?
#
loop_
_entity_poly.entity_id
_entity_poly.type
_entity_poly.pdbx_seq_one_letter_code
_entity_poly.pdbx_strand_id
1 'polypeptide(L)' 'MVTRKEDTPQRIASRKYEERNKEKRRAASGNFQTMIPRDLYEEINAYLKKNKITKVDFIKIAYEIMKNNSGTH' A
#
# COMPACT_ATOMS: atom_id res chain seq x y z
N MET A 1 -5.87 -24.13 -16.11
CA MET A 1 -6.83 -23.56 -15.13
C MET A 1 -6.24 -23.71 -13.74
N VAL A 2 -6.30 -22.69 -12.88
CA VAL A 2 -5.82 -22.83 -11.50
C VAL A 2 -6.80 -23.73 -10.76
N THR A 3 -6.38 -24.96 -10.46
CA THR A 3 -7.18 -25.94 -9.71
C THR A 3 -7.35 -25.41 -8.29
N ARG A 4 -8.57 -25.04 -7.93
CA ARG A 4 -8.87 -24.59 -6.57
C ARG A 4 -8.77 -25.79 -5.63
N LYS A 5 -8.12 -25.58 -4.49
CA LYS A 5 -8.10 -26.58 -3.42
C LYS A 5 -9.54 -26.81 -2.93
N GLU A 6 -9.82 -28.01 -2.44
CA GLU A 6 -11.16 -28.40 -1.96
C GLU A 6 -11.72 -27.44 -0.91
N ASP A 7 -13.03 -27.27 -0.88
CA ASP A 7 -13.67 -26.34 0.04
C ASP A 7 -13.81 -26.95 1.44
N THR A 8 -12.96 -26.47 2.35
CA THR A 8 -13.14 -26.68 3.79
C THR A 8 -14.12 -25.65 4.34
N PRO A 9 -14.81 -25.91 5.46
CA PRO A 9 -15.71 -24.94 6.10
C PRO A 9 -15.07 -23.56 6.32
N GLN A 10 -13.78 -23.55 6.69
CA GLN A 10 -12.99 -22.33 6.85
C GLN A 10 -12.84 -21.55 5.53
N ARG A 11 -12.54 -22.23 4.41
CA ARG A 11 -12.39 -21.59 3.09
C ARG A 11 -13.70 -20.96 2.62
N ILE A 12 -14.83 -21.62 2.86
CA ILE A 12 -16.16 -21.09 2.54
C ILE A 12 -16.43 -19.81 3.36
N ALA A 13 -16.14 -19.84 4.66
CA ALA A 13 -16.32 -18.67 5.53
C ALA A 13 -15.44 -17.48 5.08
N SER A 14 -14.16 -17.72 4.78
CA SER A 14 -13.25 -16.68 4.28
C SER A 14 -13.70 -16.08 2.94
N ARG A 15 -14.20 -16.90 1.99
CA ARG A 15 -14.73 -16.39 0.72
C ARG A 15 -15.96 -15.51 0.93
N LYS A 16 -16.94 -15.95 1.72
CA LYS A 16 -18.14 -15.16 2.05
C LYS A 16 -17.79 -13.86 2.79
N TYR A 17 -16.72 -13.87 3.58
CA TYR A 17 -16.22 -12.64 4.21
C TYR A 17 -15.58 -11.70 3.19
N GLU A 18 -14.68 -12.19 2.34
CA GLU A 18 -14.04 -11.37 1.31
C GLU A 18 -15.05 -10.82 0.30
N GLU A 19 -16.00 -11.62 -0.19
CA GLU A 19 -17.04 -11.16 -1.12
C GLU A 19 -17.82 -9.95 -0.58
N ARG A 20 -18.11 -9.93 0.72
CA ARG A 20 -18.84 -8.83 1.38
C ARG A 20 -17.98 -7.60 1.68
N ASN A 21 -16.67 -7.77 1.85
CA ASN A 21 -15.79 -6.70 2.37
C ASN A 21 -14.77 -6.18 1.34
N LYS A 22 -14.57 -6.88 0.23
CA LYS A 22 -13.58 -6.53 -0.80
C LYS A 22 -13.80 -5.14 -1.38
N GLU A 23 -15.05 -4.75 -1.64
CA GLU A 23 -15.37 -3.43 -2.18
C GLU A 23 -15.13 -2.33 -1.15
N LYS A 24 -15.57 -2.53 0.10
CA LYS A 24 -15.29 -1.61 1.20
C LYS A 24 -13.79 -1.39 1.40
N ARG A 25 -12.99 -2.46 1.35
CA ARG A 25 -11.52 -2.39 1.47
C ARG A 25 -10.88 -1.62 0.32
N ARG A 26 -11.34 -1.86 -0.92
CA ARG A 26 -10.86 -1.15 -2.11
C ARG A 26 -11.21 0.33 -2.09
N ALA A 27 -12.40 0.69 -1.60
CA ALA A 27 -12.82 2.08 -1.47
C ALA A 27 -12.04 2.82 -0.36
N ALA A 28 -11.74 2.14 0.75
CA ALA A 28 -11.08 2.76 1.90
C ALA A 28 -9.56 2.93 1.74
N SER A 29 -8.90 2.08 0.94
CA SER A 29 -7.44 2.04 0.88
C SER A 29 -6.91 1.54 -0.46
N GLY A 30 -5.79 2.13 -0.90
CA GLY A 30 -5.07 1.77 -2.11
C GLY A 30 -3.58 1.52 -1.83
N ASN A 31 -2.90 0.91 -2.80
CA ASN A 31 -1.45 0.70 -2.78
C ASN A 31 -0.83 1.25 -4.07
N PHE A 32 0.44 1.65 -4.03
CA PHE A 32 1.13 2.21 -5.21
C PHE A 32 1.87 1.15 -6.05
N GLN A 33 2.17 -0.03 -5.49
CA GLN A 33 2.86 -1.14 -6.17
C GLN A 33 4.11 -0.74 -6.99
N THR A 34 4.88 0.24 -6.53
CA THR A 34 6.06 0.73 -7.25
C THR A 34 7.31 -0.08 -6.91
N MET A 35 8.02 -0.53 -7.95
CA MET A 35 9.36 -1.09 -7.83
C MET A 35 10.39 0.03 -7.98
N ILE A 36 11.39 0.05 -7.11
CA ILE A 36 12.51 0.98 -7.15
C ILE A 36 13.83 0.20 -7.01
N PRO A 37 14.98 0.74 -7.46
CA PRO A 37 16.28 0.12 -7.26
C PRO A 37 16.55 -0.22 -5.79
N ARG A 38 17.26 -1.34 -5.53
CA ARG A 38 17.53 -1.81 -4.15
C ARG A 38 18.30 -0.78 -3.34
N ASP A 39 19.30 -0.14 -3.93
CA ASP A 39 20.14 0.85 -3.24
C ASP A 39 19.30 2.04 -2.77
N LEU A 40 18.42 2.56 -3.63
CA LEU A 40 17.49 3.63 -3.29
C LEU A 40 16.49 3.20 -2.20
N TYR A 41 15.98 1.96 -2.27
CA TYR A 41 15.12 1.41 -1.23
C TYR A 41 15.83 1.38 0.12
N GLU A 42 17.08 0.93 0.17
CA GLU A 42 17.86 0.85 1.41
C GLU A 42 18.18 2.22 1.98
N GLU A 43 18.59 3.16 1.14
CA GLU A 43 18.86 4.55 1.52
C GLU A 43 17.63 5.22 2.15
N ILE A 44 16.47 5.15 1.47
CA ILE A 44 15.22 5.74 1.97
C ILE A 44 14.84 5.10 3.31
N ASN A 45 14.93 3.77 3.44
CA ASN A 45 14.58 3.11 4.70
C ASN A 45 15.53 3.48 5.84
N ALA A 46 16.82 3.65 5.57
CA ALA A 46 17.79 4.10 6.56
C ALA A 46 17.47 5.52 7.04
N TYR A 47 17.15 6.44 6.11
CA TYR A 47 16.72 7.79 6.43
C TYR A 47 15.46 7.82 7.29
N LEU A 48 14.42 7.06 6.91
CA LEU A 48 13.16 7.00 7.65
C LEU A 48 13.35 6.47 9.06
N LYS A 49 14.18 5.42 9.22
CA LYS A 49 14.49 4.84 10.53
C LYS A 49 15.24 5.82 11.42
N LYS A 50 16.26 6.51 10.89
CA LYS A 50 17.04 7.51 11.63
C LYS A 50 16.16 8.64 12.17
N ASN A 51 15.20 9.10 11.37
CA ASN A 51 14.33 10.23 11.71
C ASN A 51 13.01 9.82 12.39
N LYS A 52 12.76 8.51 12.59
CA LYS A 52 11.52 7.97 13.15
C LYS A 52 10.26 8.37 12.35
N ILE A 53 10.38 8.42 11.03
CA ILE A 53 9.30 8.80 10.10
C ILE A 53 8.72 7.55 9.45
N THR A 54 7.39 7.47 9.31
CA THR A 54 6.76 6.36 8.57
C THR A 54 6.79 6.61 7.07
N LYS A 55 6.78 5.54 6.27
CA LYS A 55 6.71 5.66 4.80
C LYS A 55 5.47 6.44 4.34
N VAL A 56 4.36 6.30 5.04
CA VAL A 56 3.10 7.00 4.75
C VAL A 56 3.27 8.49 4.99
N ASP A 57 3.86 8.89 6.13
CA ASP A 57 4.07 10.30 6.44
C ASP A 57 5.06 10.93 5.46
N PHE A 58 6.12 10.21 5.10
CA PHE A 58 7.08 10.65 4.09
C PHE A 58 6.41 10.96 2.75
N ILE A 59 5.55 10.06 2.25
CA ILE A 59 4.80 10.27 1.01
C ILE A 59 3.81 11.44 1.13
N LYS A 60 3.08 11.57 2.25
CA LYS A 60 2.15 12.68 2.48
C LYS A 60 2.86 14.03 2.49
N ILE A 61 3.98 14.13 3.21
CA ILE A 61 4.77 15.36 3.30
C ILE A 61 5.30 15.73 1.92
N ALA A 62 5.87 14.77 1.18
CA ALA A 62 6.36 15.02 -0.17
C ALA A 62 5.23 15.49 -1.11
N TYR A 63 4.07 14.84 -1.06
CA TYR A 63 2.90 15.23 -1.83
C TYR A 63 2.43 16.65 -1.52
N GLU A 64 2.32 17.03 -0.24
CA GLU A 64 1.91 18.39 0.15
C GLU A 64 2.94 19.44 -0.28
N ILE A 65 4.24 19.17 -0.14
CA ILE A 65 5.29 20.09 -0.62
C ILE A 65 5.18 20.26 -2.14
N MET A 66 5.05 19.18 -2.90
CA MET A 66 4.94 19.25 -4.37
C MET A 66 3.66 19.95 -4.81
N LYS A 67 2.53 19.68 -4.16
CA LYS A 67 1.24 20.32 -4.43
C LYS A 67 1.28 21.82 -4.12
N ASN A 68 1.87 22.22 -3.00
CA ASN A 68 1.93 23.63 -2.60
C ASN A 68 2.97 24.41 -3.42
N ASN A 69 3.99 23.75 -3.95
CA ASN A 69 4.94 24.34 -4.88
C ASN A 69 4.44 24.37 -6.34
N SER A 70 3.32 23.71 -6.66
CA SER A 70 2.75 23.67 -8.02
C SER A 70 1.95 24.93 -8.41
N GLY A 71 2.01 25.99 -7.61
CA GLY A 71 1.52 27.34 -7.97
C GLY A 71 2.43 28.13 -8.92
N THR A 72 3.52 27.51 -9.41
CA THR A 72 4.41 28.08 -10.43
C THR A 72 4.69 27.05 -11.51
N HIS A 73 3.70 26.77 -12.35
CA HIS A 73 3.88 26.19 -13.69
C HIS A 73 2.99 26.93 -14.67
#